data_AF-A0A9E4FXE0-F1
#
_entry.id   AF-A0A9E4FXE0-F1
#
_cell.length_a   1.000
_cell.length_b   1.000
_cell.length_c   1.000
_cell.angle_alpha   90.00
_cell.angle_beta   90.00
_cell.angle_gamma   90.00
#
_symmetry.space_group_name_H-M   'P 1'
#
loop_
_entity.id
_entity.type
_entity.pdbx_description
1 polymer ?
#
loop_
_entity_poly.entity_id
_entity_poly.type
_entity_poly.pdbx_seq_one_letter_code
_entity_poly.pdbx_strand_id
1 'polypeptide(L)'
;MSSLTVRRIIVWVVSMVLGFVVGYGIITVVFDLLPLLHFIPLIGWLFEGIKSPQGITIQEYGIQYYLFTSIPIGLVFVIWLDAFMDTRILPD
;
A
#
# COMPACT_ATOMS: atom_id res chain seq x y z
N MET A 1 -10.15 6.15 28.17
CA MET A 1 -9.14 6.42 27.12
C MET A 1 -9.32 7.84 26.64
N SER A 2 -8.23 8.60 26.45
CA SER A 2 -8.33 9.96 25.88
C SER A 2 -8.80 9.87 24.43
N SER A 3 -9.56 10.88 23.97
CA SER A 3 -9.96 11.00 22.57
C SER A 3 -8.77 10.94 21.61
N LEU A 4 -7.58 11.39 22.05
CA LEU A 4 -6.36 11.31 21.25
C LEU A 4 -5.87 9.87 21.07
N THR A 5 -5.88 9.06 22.13
CA THR A 5 -5.48 7.65 22.09
C THR A 5 -6.38 6.85 21.15
N VAL A 6 -7.69 7.12 21.18
CA VAL A 6 -8.65 6.45 20.28
C VAL A 6 -8.37 6.78 18.82
N ARG A 7 -8.13 8.06 18.49
CA ARG A 7 -7.79 8.48 17.12
C ARG A 7 -6.49 7.83 16.63
N ARG A 8 -5.47 7.74 17.47
CA ARG A 8 -4.20 7.06 17.14
C ARG A 8 -4.41 5.59 16.78
N ILE A 9 -5.19 4.87 17.58
CA ILE A 9 -5.52 3.46 17.32
C ILE A 9 -6.25 3.31 15.99
N ILE A 10 -7.23 4.19 15.73
CA ILE A 10 -7.98 4.18 14.46
C ILE A 10 -7.04 4.39 13.27
N VAL A 11 -6.16 5.40 13.32
CA VAL A 11 -5.19 5.66 12.26
C VAL A 11 -4.32 4.43 11.99
N TRP A 12 -3.78 3.80 13.02
CA TRP A 12 -2.98 2.58 12.86
C TRP A 12 -3.75 1.42 12.20
N VAL A 13 -4.93 1.12 12.72
CA VAL A 13 -5.73 -0.01 12.22
C VAL A 13 -6.18 0.23 10.78
N VAL A 14 -6.73 1.42 10.49
CA VAL A 14 -7.21 1.76 9.14
C VAL A 14 -6.05 1.77 8.15
N SER A 15 -4.90 2.32 8.54
CA SER A 15 -3.72 2.37 7.67
C SER A 15 -3.18 0.98 7.33
N MET A 16 -3.16 0.06 8.30
CA MET A 16 -2.73 -1.32 8.04
C MET A 16 -3.70 -2.05 7.11
N VAL A 17 -5.00 -1.89 7.32
CA VAL A 17 -6.02 -2.45 6.42
C VAL A 17 -5.85 -1.90 5.01
N LEU A 18 -5.68 -0.59 4.86
CA LEU A 18 -5.42 0.04 3.56
C LEU A 18 -4.12 -0.48 2.92
N GLY A 19 -3.06 -0.63 3.71
CA GLY A 19 -1.79 -1.20 3.26
C GLY A 19 -1.94 -2.61 2.69
N PHE A 20 -2.67 -3.49 3.40
CA PHE A 20 -2.96 -4.84 2.92
C PHE A 20 -3.86 -4.83 1.68
N VAL A 21 -4.93 -4.04 1.64
CA VAL A 21 -5.83 -3.96 0.48
C VAL A 21 -5.08 -3.46 -0.75
N VAL A 22 -4.25 -2.42 -0.61
CA VAL A 22 -3.43 -1.89 -1.71
C VAL A 22 -2.37 -2.88 -2.13
N GLY A 23 -1.63 -3.50 -1.18
CA GLY A 23 -0.65 -4.53 -1.50
C GLY A 23 -1.27 -5.71 -2.25
N TYR A 24 -2.44 -6.16 -1.81
CA TYR A 24 -3.21 -7.22 -2.47
C TYR A 24 -3.60 -6.81 -3.89
N GLY A 25 -4.20 -5.63 -4.05
CA GLY A 25 -4.56 -5.08 -5.35
C GLY A 25 -3.36 -4.98 -6.28
N ILE A 26 -2.20 -4.53 -5.79
CA ILE A 26 -0.99 -4.43 -6.59
C ILE A 26 -0.60 -5.79 -7.16
N ILE A 27 -0.44 -6.78 -6.29
CA ILE A 27 0.10 -8.11 -6.65
C ILE A 27 -0.88 -8.92 -7.51
N THR A 28 -2.18 -8.80 -7.24
CA THR A 28 -3.20 -9.64 -7.90
C THR A 28 -3.85 -8.99 -9.11
N VAL A 29 -3.92 -7.65 -9.18
CA VAL A 29 -4.73 -6.94 -10.19
C VAL A 29 -3.90 -5.90 -10.95
N VAL A 30 -3.12 -5.06 -10.27
CA VAL A 30 -2.42 -3.94 -10.94
C VAL A 30 -1.37 -4.43 -11.93
N PHE A 31 -0.69 -5.53 -11.65
CA PHE A 31 0.25 -6.12 -12.61
C PHE A 31 -0.44 -6.60 -13.89
N ASP A 32 -1.69 -7.05 -13.86
CA ASP A 32 -2.44 -7.37 -15.09
C ASP A 32 -2.88 -6.11 -15.86
N LEU A 33 -3.06 -5.00 -15.15
CA LEU A 33 -3.44 -3.70 -15.73
C LEU A 33 -2.23 -2.88 -16.21
N LEU A 34 -1.01 -3.34 -15.97
CA LEU A 34 0.23 -2.66 -16.37
C LEU A 34 0.32 -2.35 -17.88
N PRO A 35 -0.08 -3.27 -18.80
CA PRO A 35 -0.11 -2.98 -20.23
C PRO A 35 -1.06 -1.83 -20.58
N LEU A 36 -2.13 -1.67 -19.82
CA LEU A 36 -3.04 -0.53 -19.95
C LEU A 36 -2.36 0.72 -19.41
N LEU A 37 -1.65 0.68 -18.29
CA LEU A 37 -1.03 1.86 -17.66
C LEU A 37 0.22 2.41 -18.39
N HIS A 38 0.74 1.71 -19.41
CA HIS A 38 1.88 2.16 -20.22
C HIS A 38 1.65 3.54 -20.88
N PHE A 39 0.41 3.95 -21.15
CA PHE A 39 0.13 5.27 -21.74
C PHE A 39 0.39 6.44 -20.77
N ILE A 40 0.56 6.18 -19.46
CA ILE A 40 0.84 7.22 -18.47
C ILE A 40 2.35 7.49 -18.50
N PRO A 41 2.80 8.67 -18.97
CA PRO A 41 4.22 8.95 -19.13
C PRO A 41 4.98 8.72 -17.82
N LEU A 42 4.43 9.18 -16.68
CA LEU A 42 5.03 9.10 -15.36
C LEU A 42 5.34 7.67 -14.86
N ILE A 43 4.61 6.66 -15.36
CA ILE A 43 4.63 5.30 -14.81
C ILE A 43 5.18 4.31 -15.84
N GLY A 44 5.00 4.57 -17.14
CA GLY A 44 5.42 3.68 -18.22
C GLY A 44 6.91 3.33 -18.20
N TRP A 45 7.80 4.30 -17.95
CA TRP A 45 9.25 4.04 -17.88
C TRP A 45 9.66 3.10 -16.74
N LEU A 46 8.86 3.01 -15.68
CA LEU A 46 9.17 2.19 -14.51
C LEU A 46 9.00 0.70 -14.83
N PHE A 47 8.30 0.38 -15.91
CA PHE A 47 7.87 -0.97 -16.26
C PHE A 47 8.29 -1.43 -17.66
N GLU A 48 9.06 -0.62 -18.41
CA GLU A 48 9.60 -0.97 -19.74
C GLU A 48 10.44 -2.27 -19.75
N GLY A 49 10.94 -2.71 -18.60
CA GLY A 49 11.70 -3.96 -18.46
C GLY A 49 10.86 -5.22 -18.24
N ILE A 50 9.55 -5.11 -18.05
CA ILE A 50 8.70 -6.27 -17.70
C ILE A 50 8.17 -6.93 -18.97
N LYS A 51 8.73 -8.09 -19.31
CA LYS A 51 8.40 -8.84 -20.53
C LYS A 51 7.00 -9.48 -20.50
N SER A 52 6.50 -9.79 -19.31
CA SER A 52 5.21 -10.46 -19.11
C SER A 52 4.63 -10.05 -17.76
N PRO A 53 4.07 -8.83 -17.64
CA PRO A 53 3.41 -8.41 -16.42
C PRO A 53 2.17 -9.28 -16.21
N GLN A 54 2.12 -9.99 -15.08
CA GLN A 54 1.01 -10.87 -14.72
C GLN A 54 0.75 -10.75 -13.22
N GLY A 55 -0.50 -10.60 -12.85
CA GLY A 55 -0.98 -10.77 -11.50
C GLY A 55 -0.82 -12.22 -11.07
N ILE A 56 -0.41 -12.43 -9.83
CA ILE A 56 -0.28 -13.78 -9.26
C ILE A 56 -0.97 -13.84 -7.90
N THR A 57 -1.29 -15.06 -7.46
CA THR A 57 -1.90 -15.26 -6.15
C THR A 57 -0.92 -14.95 -5.03
N ILE A 58 -1.41 -14.64 -3.82
CA ILE A 58 -0.55 -14.43 -2.64
C ILE A 58 0.24 -15.70 -2.30
N GLN A 59 -0.34 -16.87 -2.58
CA GLN A 59 0.28 -18.17 -2.37
C GLN A 59 1.52 -18.32 -3.25
N GLU A 60 1.45 -17.91 -4.52
CA GLU A 60 2.57 -17.91 -5.45
C GLU A 60 3.58 -16.79 -5.15
N TYR A 61 3.10 -15.61 -4.76
CA TYR A 61 3.95 -14.48 -4.39
C TYR A 61 4.73 -14.75 -3.09
N GLY A 62 4.14 -15.52 -2.17
CA GLY A 62 4.68 -15.81 -0.86
C GLY A 62 4.20 -14.82 0.21
N ILE A 63 3.70 -15.35 1.32
CA ILE A 63 3.10 -14.53 2.37
C ILE A 63 4.11 -13.59 3.05
N GLN A 64 5.37 -14.02 3.18
CA GLN A 64 6.42 -13.17 3.74
C GLN A 64 6.63 -11.93 2.87
N TYR A 65 6.81 -12.12 1.56
CA TYR A 65 6.94 -11.01 0.62
C TYR A 65 5.72 -10.11 0.64
N TYR A 66 4.51 -10.68 0.69
CA TYR A 66 3.27 -9.91 0.79
C TYR A 66 3.24 -8.99 2.02
N LEU A 67 3.66 -9.49 3.19
CA LEU A 67 3.76 -8.69 4.40
C LEU A 67 4.83 -7.60 4.27
N PHE A 68 6.01 -7.93 3.73
CA PHE A 68 7.09 -6.96 3.52
C PHE A 68 6.73 -5.86 2.50
N THR A 69 5.81 -6.12 1.57
CA THR A 69 5.28 -5.10 0.66
C THR A 69 4.16 -4.29 1.31
N SER A 70 3.20 -4.96 1.95
CA SER A 70 1.98 -4.32 2.42
C SER A 70 2.18 -3.48 3.68
N ILE A 71 3.07 -3.88 4.59
CA ILE A 71 3.32 -3.17 5.85
C ILE A 71 3.93 -1.78 5.60
N PRO A 72 4.99 -1.62 4.78
CA PRO A 72 5.51 -0.29 4.45
C PRO A 72 4.48 0.61 3.77
N ILE A 73 3.64 0.05 2.88
CA ILE A 73 2.52 0.80 2.28
C ILE A 73 1.54 1.26 3.36
N GLY A 74 1.22 0.38 4.32
CA GLY A 74 0.43 0.74 5.50
C GLY A 74 1.06 1.87 6.30
N LEU A 75 2.38 1.90 6.48
CA LEU A 75 3.08 3.00 7.16
C LEU A 75 2.99 4.32 6.39
N VAL A 76 2.99 4.30 5.05
CA VAL A 76 2.73 5.51 4.25
C VAL A 76 1.34 6.07 4.56
N PHE A 77 0.32 5.20 4.67
CA PHE A 77 -1.02 5.63 5.09
C PHE A 77 -1.05 6.16 6.53
N VAL A 78 -0.26 5.60 7.46
CA VAL A 78 -0.15 6.13 8.82
C VAL A 78 0.34 7.57 8.78
N ILE A 79 1.37 7.86 8.00
CA ILE A 79 1.93 9.22 7.86
C ILE A 79 0.86 10.19 7.32
N TRP A 80 0.15 9.79 6.26
CA TRP A 80 -0.88 10.64 5.66
C TRP A 80 -2.05 10.87 6.60
N LEU A 81 -2.59 9.81 7.20
CA LEU A 81 -3.73 9.92 8.11
C LEU A 81 -3.37 10.62 9.41
N ASP A 82 -2.14 10.49 9.90
CA ASP A 82 -1.65 11.27 11.04
C ASP A 82 -1.70 12.78 10.74
N ALA A 83 -1.23 13.18 9.56
CA ALA A 83 -1.29 14.57 9.11
C ALA A 83 -2.72 15.09 8.92
N PHE A 84 -3.65 14.26 8.43
CA PHE A 84 -5.05 14.67 8.24
C PHE A 84 -5.86 14.70 9.55
N MET A 85 -5.54 13.84 10.51
CA MET A 85 -6.33 13.68 11.75
C MET A 85 -5.69 14.32 12.99
N ASP A 86 -4.53 14.97 12.84
CA ASP A 86 -3.73 15.58 13.92
C ASP A 86 -3.56 14.61 15.10
N THR A 87 -3.14 13.38 14.80
CA THR A 87 -3.00 12.35 15.83
C THR A 87 -1.67 12.39 16.58
N ARG A 88 -0.71 13.20 16.11
CA ARG A 88 0.63 13.36 16.69
C ARG A 88 1.28 12.00 16.95
N ILE A 89 1.22 11.11 15.96
CA ILE A 89 1.88 9.81 15.99
C ILE A 89 3.36 10.02 15.66
N LEU A 90 3.63 10.82 14.64
CA LEU A 90 4.97 11.31 14.33
C LEU A 90 5.35 12.41 15.33
N PRO A 91 6.65 12.56 15.64
CA PRO A 91 7.14 13.69 16.42
C PRO A 91 6.91 15.01 15.67
N ASP A 92 6.47 16.04 16.40
CA ASP A 92 6.24 17.40 15.92
C ASP A 92 7.56 18.12 15.53
#